data_AF-A0A3D1HIA3-F1
#
_entry.id   AF-A0A3D1HIA3-F1
#
_cell.length_a   1.000
_cell.length_b   1.000
_cell.length_c   1.000
_cell.angle_alpha   90.00
_cell.angle_beta   90.00
_cell.angle_gamma   90.00
#
_symmetry.space_group_name_H-M   'P 1'
#
loop_
_entity.id
_entity.type
_entity.pdbx_description
1 polymer ?
#
loop_
_entity_poly.entity_id
_entity_poly.type
_entity_poly.pdbx_seq_one_letter_code
_entity_poly.pdbx_strand_id
1 'polypeptide(L)'
;MGYAVGVVGMRLDDFCRLSPEEFSSVSEAFSHNQEQHVEDSWERMRLLAAITIQPHCKNRIRKEQLVPLPWDKKNKDNQLSQSSQLSHLSYHGDNLTIEQRLARAKKRMEMEKGKEI
;
A
#
# COMPACT_ATOMS: atom_id res chain seq x y z
N MET A 1 18.72 24.40 -19.16
CA MET A 1 18.68 24.05 -20.60
C MET A 1 18.88 22.55 -20.84
N GLY A 2 20.09 22.00 -20.73
CA GLY A 2 20.35 20.58 -21.08
C GLY A 2 19.51 19.55 -20.32
N TYR A 3 19.23 19.78 -19.03
CA TYR A 3 18.35 18.92 -18.24
C TYR A 3 16.91 18.87 -18.76
N ALA A 4 16.33 20.01 -19.12
CA ALA A 4 14.95 20.09 -19.60
C ALA A 4 14.75 19.31 -20.92
N VAL A 5 15.65 19.48 -21.87
CA VAL A 5 15.53 18.83 -23.19
C VAL A 5 16.05 17.39 -23.16
N GLY A 6 17.16 17.14 -22.46
CA GLY A 6 17.85 15.86 -22.49
C GLY A 6 17.34 14.82 -21.47
N VAL A 7 16.93 15.25 -20.28
CA VAL A 7 16.49 14.35 -19.21
C VAL A 7 14.97 14.29 -19.13
N VAL A 8 14.33 15.46 -19.06
CA VAL A 8 12.86 15.54 -18.99
C VAL A 8 12.22 15.23 -20.36
N GLY A 9 12.97 15.41 -21.46
CA GLY A 9 12.48 15.14 -22.82
C GLY A 9 11.55 16.23 -23.36
N MET A 10 11.61 17.44 -22.81
CA MET A 10 10.80 18.58 -23.25
C MET A 10 11.32 19.14 -24.57
N ARG A 11 10.41 19.60 -25.45
CA ARG A 11 10.83 20.30 -26.69
C ARG A 11 11.47 21.64 -26.32
N LEU A 12 12.45 22.06 -27.12
CA LEU A 12 13.14 23.34 -26.88
C LEU A 12 12.18 24.54 -26.92
N ASP A 13 11.20 24.53 -27.83
CA ASP A 13 10.19 25.60 -27.94
C ASP A 13 9.34 25.70 -26.68
N ASP A 14 8.89 24.57 -26.14
CA ASP A 14 8.08 24.53 -24.91
C ASP A 14 8.90 25.05 -23.71
N PHE A 15 10.17 24.67 -23.60
CA PHE A 15 11.07 25.17 -22.55
C PHE A 15 11.27 26.69 -22.62
N CYS A 16 11.47 27.24 -23.82
CA CYS A 16 11.66 28.68 -24.00
C CYS A 16 10.41 29.51 -23.67
N ARG A 17 9.22 28.89 -23.68
CA ARG A 17 7.95 29.55 -23.39
C ARG A 17 7.51 29.42 -21.93
N LEU A 18 8.09 28.49 -21.18
CA LEU A 18 7.81 28.27 -19.77
C LEU A 18 8.43 29.36 -18.89
N SER A 19 7.67 29.80 -17.89
CA SER A 19 8.24 30.59 -16.79
C SER A 19 9.12 29.70 -15.89
N PRO A 20 10.07 30.28 -15.14
CA PRO A 20 10.90 29.53 -14.20
C PRO A 20 10.09 28.76 -13.13
N GLU A 21 8.96 29.33 -12.68
CA GLU A 21 8.08 28.68 -11.70
C GLU A 21 7.39 27.45 -12.30
N GLU A 22 6.81 27.58 -13.49
CA GLU A 22 6.19 26.45 -14.19
C GLU A 22 7.23 25.36 -14.50
N PHE A 23 8.44 25.74 -14.90
CA PHE A 23 9.52 24.79 -15.12
C PHE A 23 9.90 24.04 -13.82
N SER A 24 9.92 24.74 -12.67
CA SER A 24 10.17 24.11 -11.37
C SER A 24 9.10 23.05 -11.06
N SER A 25 7.82 23.38 -11.27
CA SER A 25 6.72 22.44 -11.05
C SER A 25 6.80 21.22 -11.97
N VAL A 26 7.15 21.42 -13.24
CA VAL A 26 7.36 20.30 -14.18
C VAL A 26 8.54 19.42 -13.76
N SER A 27 9.66 20.03 -13.35
CA SER A 27 10.84 19.30 -12.90
C SER A 27 10.56 18.48 -11.64
N GLU A 28 9.79 19.01 -10.71
CA GLU A 28 9.37 18.33 -9.49
C GLU A 28 8.43 17.15 -9.83
N ALA A 29 7.40 17.40 -10.64
CA ALA A 29 6.48 16.35 -11.08
C ALA A 29 7.20 15.22 -11.84
N PHE A 30 8.16 15.57 -12.70
CA PHE A 30 8.98 14.58 -13.41
C PHE A 30 9.82 13.75 -12.44
N SER A 31 10.52 14.39 -11.51
CA SER A 31 11.35 13.69 -10.52
C SER A 31 10.50 12.75 -9.66
N HIS A 32 9.33 13.23 -9.21
CA HIS A 32 8.39 12.42 -8.46
C HIS A 32 7.89 11.21 -9.26
N ASN A 33 7.54 11.39 -10.54
CA ASN A 33 7.11 10.30 -11.40
C ASN A 33 8.22 9.26 -11.61
N GLN A 34 9.48 9.71 -11.77
CA GLN A 34 10.62 8.81 -11.88
C GLN A 34 10.84 7.99 -10.60
N GLU A 35 10.72 8.62 -9.43
CA GLU A 35 10.76 7.92 -8.15
C GLU A 35 9.65 6.87 -8.06
N GLN A 36 8.40 7.24 -8.36
CA GLN A 36 7.27 6.31 -8.36
C GLN A 36 7.47 5.13 -9.31
N HIS A 37 8.00 5.37 -10.52
CA HIS A 37 8.30 4.30 -11.47
C HIS A 37 9.36 3.32 -10.94
N VAL A 38 10.41 3.84 -10.28
CA VAL A 38 11.42 2.99 -9.64
C VAL A 38 10.77 2.20 -8.50
N GLU A 39 10.00 2.84 -7.62
CA GLU A 39 9.32 2.16 -6.52
C GLU A 39 8.38 1.04 -7.01
N ASP A 40 7.54 1.31 -8.03
CA ASP A 40 6.66 0.30 -8.64
C ASP A 40 7.44 -0.86 -9.28
N SER A 41 8.53 -0.57 -9.98
CA SER A 41 9.37 -1.61 -10.59
C SER A 41 9.89 -2.59 -9.54
N TRP A 42 10.29 -2.09 -8.38
CA TRP A 42 10.74 -2.91 -7.25
C TRP A 42 9.58 -3.67 -6.60
N GLU A 43 8.41 -3.07 -6.43
CA GLU A 43 7.21 -3.78 -5.94
C GLU A 43 6.84 -4.96 -6.82
N ARG A 44 6.83 -4.74 -8.14
CA ARG A 44 6.51 -5.78 -9.13
C ARG A 44 7.55 -6.88 -9.12
N MET A 45 8.83 -6.54 -8.98
CA MET A 45 9.90 -7.52 -8.83
C MET A 45 9.75 -8.35 -7.54
N ARG A 46 9.43 -7.71 -6.41
CA ARG A 46 9.17 -8.41 -5.13
C ARG A 46 7.99 -9.36 -5.24
N LEU A 47 6.91 -8.93 -5.90
CA LEU A 47 5.74 -9.78 -6.14
C LEU A 47 6.10 -11.00 -7.01
N LEU A 48 6.81 -10.78 -8.12
CA LEU A 48 7.25 -11.85 -9.00
C LEU A 48 8.15 -12.86 -8.26
N ALA A 49 9.12 -12.36 -7.49
CA ALA A 49 9.99 -13.20 -6.67
C ALA A 49 9.19 -14.01 -5.65
N ALA A 50 8.20 -13.40 -4.98
CA ALA A 50 7.32 -14.10 -4.04
C ALA A 50 6.56 -15.24 -4.72
N ILE A 51 5.92 -14.98 -5.86
CA ILE A 51 5.18 -15.98 -6.63
C ILE A 51 6.10 -17.13 -7.07
N THR A 52 7.32 -16.80 -7.49
CA THR A 52 8.29 -17.77 -8.01
C THR A 52 8.82 -18.69 -6.90
N ILE A 53 9.09 -18.14 -5.72
CA ILE A 53 9.69 -18.88 -4.59
C ILE A 53 8.63 -19.61 -3.76
N GLN A 54 7.39 -19.13 -3.73
CA GLN A 54 6.32 -19.66 -2.88
C GLN A 54 6.12 -21.18 -2.94
N PRO A 55 6.17 -21.87 -4.10
CA PRO A 55 6.01 -23.32 -4.17
C PRO A 55 7.09 -24.11 -3.43
N HIS A 56 8.26 -23.50 -3.21
CA HIS A 56 9.42 -24.12 -2.58
C HIS A 56 9.53 -23.78 -1.09
N CYS A 57 8.56 -23.03 -0.55
CA CYS A 57 8.57 -22.57 0.83
C CYS A 57 7.37 -23.13 1.60
N LYS A 58 7.63 -23.65 2.81
CA LYS A 58 6.59 -24.24 3.68
C LYS A 58 5.58 -23.19 4.17
N ASN A 59 6.04 -21.97 4.39
CA ASN A 59 5.21 -20.87 4.90
C ASN A 59 4.90 -19.88 3.78
N ARG A 60 3.77 -19.18 3.92
CA ARG A 60 3.44 -18.07 3.02
C ARG A 60 4.47 -16.95 3.19
N ILE A 61 5.10 -16.57 2.08
CA ILE A 61 6.04 -15.45 2.02
C ILE A 61 5.25 -14.17 1.78
N ARG A 62 5.48 -13.15 2.61
CA ARG A 62 5.01 -11.79 2.29
C ARG A 62 6.06 -11.09 1.45
N LYS A 63 5.64 -10.35 0.43
CA LYS A 63 6.55 -9.67 -0.49
C LYS A 63 7.50 -8.70 0.22
N GLU A 64 7.05 -8.09 1.31
CA GLU A 64 7.83 -7.16 2.15
C GLU A 64 8.93 -7.86 2.96
N GLN A 65 8.86 -9.19 3.11
CA GLN A 65 9.88 -9.98 3.80
C GLN A 65 11.04 -10.41 2.91
N LEU A 66 10.86 -10.39 1.58
CA LEU A 66 11.89 -10.83 0.63
C LEU A 66 13.03 -9.82 0.53
N VAL A 67 12.68 -8.55 0.30
CA VAL A 67 13.64 -7.45 0.15
C VAL A 67 13.07 -6.24 0.88
N PRO A 68 13.68 -5.78 1.99
CA PRO A 68 13.23 -4.59 2.68
C PRO A 68 13.61 -3.34 1.86
N LEU A 69 12.61 -2.53 1.51
CA LEU A 69 12.78 -1.31 0.74
C LEU A 69 12.67 -0.06 1.62
N PRO A 70 13.32 1.06 1.26
CA PRO A 70 13.36 2.27 2.09
C PRO A 70 11.97 2.83 2.44
N TRP A 71 11.01 2.72 1.52
CA TRP A 71 9.65 3.23 1.69
C TRP A 71 8.72 2.31 2.50
N ASP A 72 9.14 1.08 2.82
CA ASP A 72 8.36 0.19 3.70
C ASP A 72 8.24 0.74 5.13
N LYS A 73 9.22 1.55 5.56
CA LYS A 73 9.20 2.22 6.86
C LYS A 73 8.18 3.36 6.88
N LYS A 74 8.17 4.20 5.84
CA LYS A 74 7.23 5.31 5.67
C LYS A 74 5.77 4.84 5.71
N ASN A 75 5.49 3.69 5.08
CA ASN A 75 4.14 3.12 5.04
C ASN A 75 3.65 2.61 6.40
N LYS A 76 4.54 2.10 7.26
CA LYS A 76 4.16 1.65 8.60
C LYS A 76 3.74 2.83 9.47
N ASP A 77 4.49 3.92 9.42
CA ASP A 77 4.21 5.12 10.21
C ASP A 77 2.88 5.76 9.79
N ASN A 78 2.62 5.85 8.47
CA ASN A 78 1.34 6.33 7.95
C ASN A 78 0.17 5.41 8.32
N GLN A 79 0.35 4.10 8.29
CA GLN A 79 -0.70 3.16 8.71
C GLN A 79 -0.99 3.21 10.21
N LEU A 80 0.03 3.40 11.06
CA LEU A 80 -0.12 3.61 12.50
C LEU A 80 -0.90 4.91 12.81
N SER A 81 -0.63 5.99 12.06
CA SER A 81 -1.38 7.24 12.17
C SER A 81 -2.83 7.10 11.69
N GLN A 82 -3.07 6.42 10.56
CA GLN A 82 -4.42 6.17 10.04
C GLN A 82 -5.23 5.19 10.92
N SER A 83 -4.61 4.14 11.46
CA SER A 83 -5.27 3.22 12.41
C SER A 83 -5.64 3.92 13.71
N SER A 84 -4.81 4.87 14.15
CA SER A 84 -5.11 5.70 15.33
C SER A 84 -6.29 6.64 15.07
N GLN A 85 -6.39 7.22 13.86
CA GLN A 85 -7.53 8.06 13.45
C GLN A 85 -8.82 7.25 13.21
N LEU A 86 -8.72 6.03 12.67
CA LEU A 86 -9.84 5.11 12.44
C LEU A 86 -10.35 4.41 13.72
N SER A 87 -9.56 4.45 14.81
CA SER A 87 -10.00 3.96 16.13
C SER A 87 -11.17 4.77 16.70
N HIS A 88 -11.30 6.06 16.31
CA HIS A 88 -12.42 6.91 16.69
C HIS A 88 -13.67 6.73 15.80
N LEU A 89 -13.52 6.20 14.58
CA LEU A 89 -14.63 5.99 13.64
C LEU A 89 -15.16 4.55 13.56
N SER A 90 -14.64 3.62 14.36
CA SER A 90 -15.12 2.23 14.39
C SER A 90 -15.78 1.88 15.73
N TYR A 91 -16.88 2.56 16.04
CA TYR A 91 -17.85 2.11 17.03
C TYR A 91 -19.27 2.35 16.53
N HIS A 92 -19.86 1.34 15.89
CA HIS A 92 -21.26 0.92 16.08
C HIS A 92 -21.40 -0.51 15.57
N GLY A 93 -20.87 -1.45 16.35
CA GLY A 93 -20.94 -2.88 16.07
C GLY A 93 -20.24 -3.67 17.17
N ASP A 94 -20.93 -3.83 18.31
CA ASP A 94 -20.64 -4.70 19.44
C ASP A 94 -19.17 -5.14 19.64
N ASN A 95 -18.47 -4.48 20.57
CA ASN A 95 -17.18 -4.94 21.12
C ASN A 95 -17.33 -6.29 21.83
N LEU A 96 -17.28 -7.37 21.06
CA LEU A 96 -17.32 -8.72 21.60
C LEU A 96 -16.05 -9.45 21.19
N THR A 97 -15.26 -9.89 22.17
CA THR A 97 -14.01 -10.65 21.95
C THR A 97 -14.29 -11.91 21.13
N ILE A 98 -13.30 -12.41 20.38
CA ILE A 98 -13.46 -13.59 19.49
C ILE A 98 -14.10 -14.78 20.22
N GLU A 99 -13.70 -15.03 21.47
CA GLU A 99 -14.27 -16.11 22.29
C GLU A 99 -15.75 -15.92 22.60
N GLN A 100 -16.17 -14.69 22.88
CA GLN A 100 -17.56 -14.35 23.17
C GLN A 100 -18.43 -14.47 21.91
N ARG A 101 -17.87 -14.20 20.71
CA ARG A 101 -18.54 -14.43 19.42
C ARG A 101 -18.75 -15.92 19.16
N LEU A 102 -17.74 -16.75 19.44
CA LEU A 102 -17.83 -18.21 19.36
C LEU A 102 -18.87 -18.77 20.36
N ALA A 103 -18.91 -18.24 21.58
CA ALA A 103 -19.89 -18.62 22.59
C ALA A 103 -21.33 -18.26 22.18
N ARG A 104 -21.54 -17.07 21.61
CA ARG A 104 -22.86 -16.64 21.10
C ARG A 104 -23.31 -17.47 19.89
N ALA A 105 -22.40 -17.81 18.97
CA ALA A 105 -22.68 -18.66 17.82
C ALA A 105 -23.06 -20.09 18.26
N LYS A 106 -22.31 -20.69 19.20
CA LYS A 106 -22.66 -21.99 19.79
C LYS A 106 -24.04 -21.97 20.43
N LYS A 107 -24.35 -20.94 21.23
CA LYS A 107 -25.66 -20.80 21.88
C LYS A 107 -26.80 -20.69 20.87
N ARG A 108 -26.55 -20.05 19.71
CA ARG A 108 -27.52 -19.91 18.62
C ARG A 108 -27.80 -21.26 17.94
N MET A 109 -26.76 -22.05 17.67
CA MET A 109 -26.87 -23.39 17.08
C MET A 109 -27.62 -24.38 17.99
N GLU A 110 -27.39 -24.30 19.31
CA GLU A 110 -28.11 -25.14 20.29
C GLU A 110 -29.60 -24.76 20.39
N MET A 111 -29.95 -23.47 20.27
CA MET A 111 -31.35 -23.05 20.23
C MET A 111 -32.07 -23.46 18.93
N GLU A 112 -31.36 -23.56 17.82
CA GLU A 112 -31.93 -24.04 16.55
C GLU A 112 -32.16 -25.56 16.57
N LYS A 113 -31.24 -26.33 17.16
CA LYS A 113 -31.42 -27.78 17.38
C LYS A 113 -32.61 -28.12 18.29
N GLY A 114 -32.87 -27.28 19.30
CA GLY A 114 -34.02 -27.47 20.20
C GLY A 114 -35.38 -27.12 19.57
N LYS A 115 -35.40 -26.58 18.35
CA LYS A 115 -36.61 -26.16 17.64
C LYS A 115 -37.06 -27.17 16.56
N GLU A 116 -36.26 -28.19 16.31
CA GLU A 116 -36.52 -29.27 15.35
C GLU A 116 -37.02 -30.58 16.01
N ILE A 117 -37.40 -30.56 17.30
CA ILE A 117 -38.01 -31.69 18.02
C ILE A 117 -39.46 -31.34 18.40
#